data_AF-A0A2W4KII1-F1
#
_entry.id   AF-A0A2W4KII1-F1
#
_cell.length_a   1.000
_cell.length_b   1.000
_cell.length_c   1.000
_cell.angle_alpha   90.00
_cell.angle_beta   90.00
_cell.angle_gamma   90.00
#
_symmetry.space_group_name_H-M   'P 1'
#
loop_
_entity.id
_entity.type
_entity.pdbx_description
1 polymer ?
#
loop_
_entity_poly.entity_id
_entity_poly.type
_entity_poly.pdbx_seq_one_letter_code
_entity_poly.pdbx_strand_id
1 'polypeptide(L)'
;MTDEETPDQEKEEVVPQDDPEVVETLESFGARLDLNEDGWVWRVILYEKGGCDEALEWVKRLPELTELWVIYTKVSPQAIEALQKERPELTIYK
;
A
#
# COMPACT_ATOMS: atom_id res chain seq x y z
N MET A 1 -23.90 -7.44 -31.16
CA MET A 1 -23.33 -7.88 -29.88
C MET A 1 -22.80 -6.62 -29.25
N THR A 2 -23.38 -6.25 -28.11
CA THR A 2 -23.16 -4.97 -27.43
C THR A 2 -21.69 -4.79 -27.11
N ASP A 3 -21.15 -3.69 -27.61
CA ASP A 3 -19.87 -3.11 -27.21
C ASP A 3 -20.04 -2.66 -25.75
N GLU A 4 -19.52 -3.43 -24.80
CA GLU A 4 -19.37 -2.97 -23.41
C GLU A 4 -18.22 -1.97 -23.39
N GLU A 5 -18.50 -0.74 -23.80
CA GLU A 5 -17.67 0.43 -23.50
C GLU A 5 -17.58 0.52 -21.98
N THR A 6 -16.48 0.02 -21.43
CA THR A 6 -16.14 0.25 -20.02
C THR A 6 -15.82 1.75 -19.95
N PRO A 7 -16.55 2.57 -19.19
CA PRO A 7 -16.25 3.99 -19.13
C PRO A 7 -14.86 4.15 -18.53
N ASP A 8 -13.90 4.58 -19.36
CA ASP A 8 -12.65 5.21 -18.95
C ASP A 8 -13.04 6.44 -18.12
N GLN A 9 -13.24 6.24 -16.83
CA GLN A 9 -13.21 7.34 -15.89
C GLN A 9 -11.79 7.90 -15.98
N GLU A 10 -11.66 9.13 -16.48
CA GLU A 10 -10.54 10.01 -16.14
C GLU A 10 -10.41 9.93 -14.62
N LYS A 11 -9.53 9.05 -14.14
CA LYS A 11 -9.09 9.07 -12.76
C LYS A 11 -8.39 10.41 -12.65
N GLU A 12 -9.06 11.37 -12.04
CA GLU A 12 -8.40 12.51 -11.43
C GLU A 12 -7.16 11.94 -10.74
N GLU A 13 -5.96 12.34 -11.17
CA GLU A 13 -4.71 11.87 -10.58
C GLU A 13 -4.71 12.37 -9.15
N VAL A 14 -5.31 11.59 -8.25
CA VAL A 14 -5.37 11.91 -6.84
C VAL A 14 -3.92 11.93 -6.40
N VAL A 15 -3.41 13.10 -6.07
CA VAL A 15 -2.04 13.24 -5.62
C VAL A 15 -1.96 12.74 -4.19
N PRO A 16 -0.97 11.89 -3.85
CA PRO A 16 -0.80 11.43 -2.49
C PRO A 16 -0.55 12.63 -1.57
N GLN A 17 -1.37 12.74 -0.51
CA GLN A 17 -1.17 13.70 0.57
C GLN A 17 -0.11 13.20 1.58
N ASP A 18 0.20 11.90 1.55
CA ASP A 18 1.25 11.30 2.35
C ASP A 18 2.62 11.93 2.09
N ASP A 19 3.53 11.76 3.05
CA ASP A 19 4.91 12.21 2.91
C ASP A 19 5.50 11.72 1.58
N PRO A 20 5.96 12.61 0.69
CA PRO A 20 6.44 12.20 -0.64
C PRO A 20 7.62 11.23 -0.55
N GLU A 21 8.47 11.40 0.46
CA GLU A 21 9.58 10.47 0.74
C GLU A 21 9.07 9.04 1.03
N VAL A 22 7.96 8.89 1.74
CA VAL A 22 7.36 7.58 2.07
C VAL A 22 6.80 6.95 0.79
N VAL A 23 6.06 7.73 0.00
CA VAL A 23 5.46 7.29 -1.25
C VAL A 23 6.54 6.85 -2.25
N GLU A 24 7.51 7.71 -2.54
CA GLU A 24 8.60 7.42 -3.47
C GLU A 24 9.43 6.21 -3.04
N THR A 25 9.66 6.05 -1.73
CA THR A 25 10.41 4.90 -1.20
C THR A 25 9.63 3.61 -1.38
N LEU A 26 8.34 3.59 -1.06
CA LEU A 26 7.48 2.42 -1.24
C LEU A 26 7.35 2.06 -2.73
N GLU A 27 7.16 3.05 -3.61
CA GLU A 27 7.15 2.85 -5.06
C GLU A 27 8.50 2.35 -5.58
N SER A 28 9.62 2.85 -5.05
CA SER A 28 10.97 2.38 -5.39
C SER A 28 11.21 0.93 -4.99
N PHE A 29 10.61 0.48 -3.89
CA PHE A 29 10.57 -0.94 -3.54
C PHE A 29 9.68 -1.76 -4.48
N GLY A 30 8.84 -1.12 -5.29
CA GLY A 30 7.87 -1.79 -6.16
C GLY A 30 6.58 -2.14 -5.42
N ALA A 31 6.28 -1.43 -4.33
CA ALA A 31 4.97 -1.46 -3.72
C ALA A 31 3.96 -0.76 -4.65
N ARG A 32 2.72 -1.25 -4.62
CA ARG A 32 1.59 -0.55 -5.22
C ARG A 32 0.79 0.13 -4.12
N LEU A 33 0.56 1.43 -4.29
CA LEU A 33 -0.19 2.27 -3.37
C LEU A 33 -1.53 2.61 -4.02
N ASP A 34 -2.63 2.30 -3.35
CA ASP A 34 -3.96 2.75 -3.76
C ASP A 34 -4.38 3.91 -2.85
N LEU A 35 -4.80 5.01 -3.47
CA LEU A 35 -5.26 6.22 -2.80
C LEU A 35 -6.78 6.19 -2.64
N ASN A 36 -7.27 6.82 -1.58
CA ASN A 36 -8.70 7.03 -1.36
C ASN A 36 -9.15 8.31 -2.10
N GLU A 37 -10.44 8.63 -2.02
CA GLU A 37 -11.01 9.82 -2.67
C GLU A 37 -10.39 11.13 -2.15
N ASP A 38 -9.85 11.12 -0.92
CA ASP A 38 -9.16 12.25 -0.31
C ASP A 38 -7.66 12.31 -0.68
N GLY A 39 -7.11 11.33 -1.39
CA GLY A 39 -5.69 11.29 -1.76
C GLY A 39 -4.75 10.74 -0.69
N TRP A 40 -5.25 10.02 0.29
CA TRP A 40 -4.43 9.29 1.26
C TRP A 40 -4.26 7.83 0.86
N VAL A 41 -3.07 7.27 1.11
CA VAL A 41 -2.81 5.84 0.91
C VAL A 41 -3.56 5.03 1.97
N TRP A 42 -4.63 4.37 1.54
CA TRP A 42 -5.43 3.51 2.41
C TRP A 42 -5.08 2.03 2.25
N ARG A 43 -4.52 1.64 1.09
CA ARG A 43 -4.12 0.27 0.78
C ARG A 43 -2.71 0.23 0.17
N VAL A 44 -1.88 -0.67 0.69
CA VAL A 44 -0.55 -0.97 0.17
C VAL A 44 -0.46 -2.44 -0.22
N ILE A 45 0.09 -2.69 -1.41
CA ILE A 45 0.34 -4.04 -1.91
C ILE A 45 1.84 -4.20 -2.14
N LEU A 46 2.47 -5.02 -1.32
CA LEU A 46 3.86 -5.45 -1.43
C LEU A 46 3.93 -6.76 -2.22
N TYR A 47 4.73 -6.75 -3.28
CA TYR A 47 5.05 -7.93 -4.09
C TYR A 47 6.44 -8.49 -3.75
N GLU A 48 6.84 -9.59 -4.40
CA GLU A 48 8.11 -10.28 -4.19
C GLU A 48 9.36 -9.38 -4.15
N LYS A 49 9.41 -8.34 -4.98
CA LYS A 49 10.54 -7.40 -5.04
C LYS A 49 10.58 -6.40 -3.88
N GLY A 50 9.42 -5.97 -3.39
CA GLY A 50 9.29 -4.86 -2.44
C GLY A 50 8.92 -5.24 -1.02
N GLY A 51 8.55 -6.49 -0.80
CA GLY A 51 8.26 -6.99 0.52
C GLY A 51 9.53 -7.36 1.29
N CYS A 52 10.22 -6.35 1.80
CA CYS A 52 11.28 -6.47 2.80
C CYS A 52 10.83 -5.83 4.13
N ASP A 53 11.49 -6.20 5.23
CA ASP A 53 11.15 -5.68 6.56
C ASP A 53 11.31 -4.16 6.64
N GLU A 54 12.23 -3.58 5.86
CA GLU A 54 12.40 -2.13 5.73
C GLU A 54 11.16 -1.45 5.15
N ALA A 55 10.46 -2.08 4.19
CA ALA A 55 9.24 -1.52 3.63
C ALA A 55 8.15 -1.35 4.71
N LEU A 56 8.08 -2.26 5.69
CA LEU A 56 7.11 -2.15 6.78
C LEU A 56 7.33 -0.91 7.67
N GLU A 57 8.59 -0.46 7.82
CA GLU A 57 8.93 0.76 8.55
C GLU A 57 8.39 2.02 7.86
N TRP A 58 8.22 1.97 6.53
CA TRP A 58 7.60 3.04 5.75
C TRP A 58 6.08 2.92 5.75
N VAL A 59 5.56 1.71 5.61
CA VAL A 59 4.11 1.42 5.65
C VAL A 59 3.47 1.92 6.95
N LYS A 60 4.15 1.79 8.10
CA LYS A 60 3.60 2.29 9.38
C LYS A 60 3.49 3.81 9.47
N ARG A 61 4.21 4.57 8.61
CA ARG A 61 4.14 6.04 8.57
C ARG A 61 2.91 6.58 7.85
N LEU A 62 2.16 5.72 7.15
CA LEU A 62 0.96 6.10 6.41
C LEU A 62 -0.26 6.22 7.35
N PRO A 63 -0.75 7.42 7.69
CA PRO A 63 -1.77 7.59 8.73
C PRO A 63 -3.09 6.84 8.42
N GLU A 64 -3.57 6.91 7.18
CA GLU A 64 -4.87 6.36 6.76
C GLU A 64 -4.80 4.91 6.27
N LEU A 65 -3.64 4.26 6.42
CA LEU A 65 -3.49 2.88 5.97
C LEU A 65 -4.35 1.92 6.80
N THR A 66 -5.23 1.22 6.10
CA THR A 66 -6.15 0.23 6.69
C THR A 66 -5.91 -1.17 6.16
N GLU A 67 -5.34 -1.31 4.96
CA GLU A 67 -5.06 -2.60 4.34
C GLU A 67 -3.60 -2.73 3.87
N LEU A 68 -2.95 -3.82 4.26
CA LEU A 68 -1.62 -4.19 3.78
C LEU A 68 -1.68 -5.59 3.17
N TRP A 69 -1.32 -5.72 1.91
CA TRP A 69 -1.22 -6.99 1.21
C TRP A 69 0.24 -7.34 1.02
N VAL A 70 0.69 -8.46 1.57
CA VAL A 70 2.06 -8.98 1.47
C VAL A 70 2.05 -10.27 0.65
N ILE A 71 2.03 -10.13 -0.67
CA ILE A 71 1.86 -11.25 -1.61
C ILE A 71 3.24 -11.70 -2.14
N TYR A 72 3.56 -12.99 -1.95
CA TYR A 72 4.85 -13.59 -2.37
C TYR A 72 6.08 -12.82 -1.86
N THR A 73 5.97 -12.18 -0.69
CA THR A 73 7.02 -11.31 -0.16
C THR A 73 8.09 -12.06 0.63
N LYS A 74 9.22 -11.40 0.89
CA LYS A 74 10.28 -11.87 1.79
C LYS A 74 10.19 -11.27 3.20
N VAL A 75 9.08 -10.61 3.51
CA VAL A 75 8.84 -10.02 4.83
C VAL A 75 8.83 -11.13 5.88
N SER A 76 9.58 -10.91 6.96
CA SER A 76 9.65 -11.81 8.08
C SER A 76 8.30 -11.86 8.81
N PRO A 77 7.79 -13.03 9.20
CA PRO A 77 6.55 -13.14 9.99
C PRO A 77 6.59 -12.31 11.27
N GLN A 78 7.77 -12.21 11.90
CA GLN A 78 8.02 -11.41 13.10
C GLN A 78 7.80 -9.91 12.86
N ALA A 79 8.19 -9.41 11.69
CA ALA A 79 7.99 -8.01 11.32
C ALA A 79 6.50 -7.73 11.07
N ILE A 80 5.77 -8.68 10.46
CA ILE A 80 4.31 -8.58 10.32
C ILE A 80 3.62 -8.57 11.70
N GLU A 81 4.02 -9.43 12.62
CA GLU A 81 3.48 -9.45 13.98
C GLU A 81 3.81 -8.17 14.76
N ALA A 82 5.00 -7.61 14.59
CA ALA A 82 5.37 -6.33 15.18
C ALA A 82 4.50 -5.20 14.63
N LEU A 83 4.34 -5.13 13.31
CA LEU A 83 3.49 -4.13 12.66
C LEU A 83 2.04 -4.25 13.11
N GLN A 84 1.49 -5.47 13.21
CA GLN A 84 0.13 -5.70 13.69
C GLN A 84 -0.05 -5.28 15.16
N LYS A 85 1.00 -5.36 15.99
CA LYS A 85 0.96 -4.89 17.38
C LYS A 85 1.02 -3.37 17.47
N GLU A 86 1.81 -2.72 16.63
CA GLU A 86 1.87 -1.26 16.57
C GLU A 86 0.60 -0.65 15.96
N ARG A 87 0.01 -1.34 14.97
CA ARG A 87 -1.20 -0.94 14.26
C ARG A 87 -2.24 -2.06 14.27
N PRO A 88 -2.93 -2.28 15.40
CA PRO A 88 -3.97 -3.30 15.48
C PRO A 88 -5.15 -3.05 14.54
N GLU A 89 -5.36 -1.80 14.09
CA GLU A 89 -6.36 -1.42 13.11
C GLU A 89 -6.00 -1.83 11.67
N LEU A 90 -4.73 -2.10 11.39
CA LEU A 90 -4.26 -2.49 10.06
C LEU A 90 -4.64 -3.94 9.77
N THR A 91 -5.30 -4.18 8.65
CA THR A 91 -5.61 -5.54 8.19
C THR A 91 -4.52 -6.03 7.26
N ILE A 92 -3.79 -7.07 7.67
CA ILE A 92 -2.67 -7.62 6.90
C ILE A 92 -3.08 -8.93 6.19
N TYR A 93 -3.06 -8.92 4.87
CA TYR A 93 -3.33 -10.06 3.99
C TYR A 93 -2.01 -10.69 3.50
N LYS A 94 -1.92 -12.02 3.50
CA LYS A 94 -0.72 -12.79 3.14
C LYS A 94 -1.01 -13.74 1.98
#